data_AF-A0A7C6SCM8-F1
#
_entry.id   AF-A0A7C6SCM8-F1
#
_cell.length_a   1.000
_cell.length_b   1.000
_cell.length_c   1.000
_cell.angle_alpha   90.00
_cell.angle_beta   90.00
_cell.angle_gamma   90.00
#
_symmetry.space_group_name_H-M   'P 1'
#
loop_
_entity.id
_entity.type
_entity.pdbx_description
1 polymer ?
#
loop_
_entity_poly.entity_id
_entity_poly.type
_entity_poly.pdbx_seq_one_letter_code
_entity_poly.pdbx_strand_id
1 'polypeptide(L)'
;MAKKIYGNSELNELRVKIEKFLNKFATELETINNEHNPDFVRLEKRKNNILYYLGLTGFLFIIITMTVLLGTLEAFYLILIVYGINLLLTGYGFILFRKVNKQYNLVKASWDKAYKEVLTYQEEANKLYKLAEKEVYKVMAKTLYHEELEKLSENNDKYNEFLNEKILEAEEKVKEELGRNYSSEAVVSYYEEWGNSITMDGPSYDYLEARRRKAMLSSKNIDIDSKGEND
;
A
#
# COMPACT_ATOMS: atom_id res chain seq x y z
N MET A 1 -14.06 -35.32 12.66
CA MET A 1 -12.94 -35.19 13.61
C MET A 1 -12.12 -34.01 13.14
N ALA A 2 -11.97 -32.95 13.94
CA ALA A 2 -11.18 -31.78 13.56
C ALA A 2 -9.74 -32.20 13.30
N LYS A 3 -9.19 -31.87 12.13
CA LYS A 3 -7.77 -32.14 11.84
C LYS A 3 -6.92 -31.03 12.46
N LYS A 4 -5.90 -31.42 13.21
CA LYS A 4 -4.86 -30.49 13.69
C LYS A 4 -3.99 -30.06 12.51
N ILE A 5 -3.55 -28.81 12.48
CA ILE A 5 -2.58 -28.30 11.49
C ILE A 5 -1.15 -28.61 11.98
N TYR A 6 -0.30 -29.12 11.08
CA TYR A 6 1.06 -29.56 11.41
C TYR A 6 2.12 -28.74 10.67
N GLY A 7 3.20 -28.40 11.40
CA GLY A 7 4.40 -27.77 10.81
C GLY A 7 4.27 -26.28 10.48
N ASN A 8 3.27 -25.58 11.03
CA ASN A 8 2.95 -24.17 10.72
C ASN A 8 3.79 -23.13 11.47
N SER A 9 4.81 -23.53 12.23
CA SER A 9 5.60 -22.61 13.07
C SER A 9 6.30 -21.52 12.27
N GLU A 10 6.92 -21.90 11.15
CA GLU A 10 7.67 -21.00 10.28
C GLU A 10 6.71 -20.06 9.51
N LEU A 11 5.60 -20.61 9.01
CA LEU A 11 4.53 -19.83 8.38
C LEU A 11 3.97 -18.76 9.32
N ASN A 12 3.72 -19.12 10.60
CA ASN A 12 3.23 -18.16 11.59
C ASN A 12 4.24 -17.04 11.88
N GLU A 13 5.54 -17.34 11.89
CA GLU A 13 6.59 -16.32 12.03
C GLU A 13 6.65 -15.38 10.83
N LEU A 14 6.53 -15.92 9.61
CA LEU A 14 6.48 -15.12 8.38
C LEU A 14 5.25 -14.20 8.36
N ARG A 15 4.08 -14.71 8.73
CA ARG A 15 2.83 -13.92 8.83
C ARG A 15 2.96 -12.74 9.81
N VAL A 16 3.57 -12.97 10.97
CA VAL A 16 3.83 -11.88 11.93
C VAL A 16 4.78 -10.83 11.36
N LYS A 17 5.83 -11.23 10.63
CA LYS A 17 6.75 -10.28 9.97
C LYS A 17 6.05 -9.48 8.88
N ILE A 18 5.25 -10.13 8.04
CA ILE A 18 4.44 -9.48 7.00
C ILE A 18 3.53 -8.43 7.64
N GLU A 19 2.77 -8.80 8.67
CA GLU A 19 1.86 -7.87 9.36
C GLU A 19 2.61 -6.66 9.94
N LYS A 20 3.79 -6.86 10.52
CA LYS A 20 4.64 -5.76 11.02
C LYS A 20 5.03 -4.79 9.89
N PHE A 21 5.44 -5.29 8.73
CA PHE A 21 5.80 -4.45 7.59
C PHE A 21 4.59 -3.72 7.00
N LEU A 22 3.44 -4.38 6.86
CA LEU A 22 2.20 -3.76 6.38
C LEU A 22 1.68 -2.68 7.34
N ASN A 23 1.72 -2.93 8.65
CA ASN A 23 1.35 -1.92 9.65
C ASN A 23 2.30 -0.72 9.63
N LYS A 24 3.59 -0.95 9.43
CA LYS A 24 4.58 0.12 9.29
C LYS A 24 4.35 0.94 8.03
N PHE A 25 4.09 0.28 6.90
CA PHE A 25 3.68 0.92 5.65
C PHE A 25 2.45 1.81 5.85
N ALA A 26 1.38 1.27 6.45
CA ALA A 26 0.15 2.02 6.68
C ALA A 26 0.36 3.24 7.58
N THR A 27 1.06 3.07 8.70
CA THR A 27 1.34 4.15 9.67
C THR A 27 2.19 5.27 9.05
N GLU A 28 3.26 4.91 8.33
CA GLU A 28 4.13 5.91 7.72
C GLU A 28 3.46 6.60 6.52
N LEU A 29 2.66 5.87 5.73
CA LEU A 29 1.87 6.47 4.66
C LEU A 29 0.84 7.47 5.19
N GLU A 30 0.15 7.12 6.29
CA GLU A 30 -0.78 8.03 6.95
C GLU A 30 -0.06 9.29 7.46
N THR A 31 1.12 9.13 8.06
CA THR A 31 1.94 10.24 8.55
C THR A 31 2.33 11.18 7.40
N ILE A 32 2.88 10.65 6.31
CA ILE A 32 3.28 11.44 5.14
C ILE A 32 2.07 12.16 4.53
N ASN A 33 0.92 11.47 4.44
CA ASN A 33 -0.30 12.07 3.93
C ASN A 33 -0.78 13.20 4.85
N ASN A 34 -0.77 13.02 6.16
CA ASN A 34 -1.17 14.07 7.10
C ASN A 34 -0.24 15.30 7.02
N GLU A 35 1.05 15.10 6.78
CA GLU A 35 2.02 16.19 6.59
C GLU A 35 1.81 16.96 5.28
N HIS A 36 1.59 16.27 4.16
CA HIS A 36 1.62 16.89 2.83
C HIS A 36 0.23 17.22 2.26
N ASN A 37 -0.80 16.45 2.61
CA ASN A 37 -2.15 16.58 2.03
C ASN A 37 -2.83 17.93 2.32
N PRO A 38 -2.71 18.54 3.52
CA PRO A 38 -3.22 19.89 3.76
C PRO A 38 -2.61 20.91 2.80
N ASP A 39 -1.31 20.79 2.51
CA ASP A 39 -0.60 21.67 1.59
C ASP A 39 -1.00 21.42 0.14
N PHE A 40 -1.18 20.17 -0.28
CA PHE A 40 -1.71 19.84 -1.60
C PHE A 40 -3.09 20.44 -1.83
N VAL A 41 -4.03 20.19 -0.93
CA VAL A 41 -5.41 20.70 -1.04
C VAL A 41 -5.42 22.23 -1.10
N ARG A 42 -4.62 22.88 -0.25
CA ARG A 42 -4.52 24.35 -0.22
C ARG A 42 -3.91 24.91 -1.51
N LEU A 43 -2.81 24.33 -1.99
CA LEU A 43 -2.12 24.78 -3.20
C LEU A 43 -2.93 24.50 -4.46
N GLU A 44 -3.62 23.37 -4.52
CA GLU A 44 -4.51 23.01 -5.62
C GLU A 44 -5.71 23.95 -5.69
N LYS A 45 -6.39 24.22 -4.57
CA LYS A 45 -7.47 25.21 -4.51
C LYS A 45 -6.97 26.58 -4.96
N ARG A 46 -5.79 27.00 -4.51
CA ARG A 46 -5.19 28.28 -4.91
C ARG A 46 -4.85 28.31 -6.40
N LYS A 47 -4.29 27.23 -6.95
CA LYS A 47 -3.99 27.06 -8.39
C LYS A 47 -5.27 27.17 -9.22
N ASN A 48 -6.33 26.46 -8.83
CA ASN A 48 -7.62 26.46 -9.53
C ASN A 48 -8.30 27.83 -9.48
N ASN A 49 -8.24 28.52 -8.34
CA ASN A 49 -8.75 29.89 -8.24
C ASN A 49 -7.98 30.85 -9.16
N ILE A 50 -6.65 30.74 -9.24
CA ILE A 50 -5.86 31.58 -10.15
C ILE A 50 -6.21 31.29 -11.61
N LEU A 51 -6.35 30.02 -11.99
CA LEU A 51 -6.80 29.63 -13.33
C LEU A 51 -8.20 30.16 -13.66
N TYR A 52 -9.12 30.10 -12.69
CA TYR A 52 -10.46 30.67 -12.84
C TYR A 52 -10.40 32.18 -13.12
N TYR A 53 -9.63 32.94 -12.34
CA TYR A 53 -9.50 34.38 -12.55
C TYR A 53 -8.78 34.73 -13.86
N LEU A 54 -7.77 33.94 -14.27
CA LEU A 54 -7.14 34.09 -15.59
C LEU A 54 -8.12 33.81 -16.74
N GLY A 55 -9.00 32.81 -16.58
CA GLY A 55 -10.08 32.55 -17.52
C GLY A 55 -11.06 33.72 -17.61
N LEU A 56 -11.40 34.32 -16.46
CA LEU A 56 -12.28 35.48 -16.39
C LEU A 56 -11.66 36.72 -17.03
N THR A 57 -10.37 37.01 -16.81
CA THR A 57 -9.69 38.14 -17.46
C THR A 57 -9.58 37.94 -18.97
N GLY A 58 -9.32 36.70 -19.40
CA GLY A 58 -9.35 36.31 -20.82
C GLY A 58 -10.73 36.51 -21.45
N PHE A 59 -11.80 36.09 -20.78
CA PHE A 59 -13.17 36.33 -21.25
C PHE A 59 -13.51 37.82 -21.31
N LEU A 60 -13.11 38.59 -20.30
CA LEU A 60 -13.27 40.05 -20.27
C LEU A 60 -12.56 40.70 -21.46
N PHE A 61 -11.38 40.20 -21.84
CA PHE A 61 -10.62 40.69 -22.99
C PHE A 61 -11.40 40.51 -24.30
N ILE A 62 -12.06 39.36 -24.48
CA ILE A 62 -12.92 39.08 -25.63
C ILE A 62 -14.10 40.05 -25.67
N ILE A 63 -14.77 40.28 -24.52
CA ILE A 63 -15.87 41.25 -24.44
C ILE A 63 -15.39 42.65 -24.84
N ILE A 64 -14.29 43.13 -24.25
CA ILE A 64 -13.75 44.47 -24.57
C ILE A 64 -13.45 44.58 -26.06
N THR A 65 -12.86 43.54 -26.66
CA THR A 65 -12.56 43.50 -28.10
C THR A 65 -13.82 43.60 -28.95
N MET A 66 -14.87 42.84 -28.60
CA MET A 66 -16.15 42.88 -29.30
C MET A 66 -16.83 44.25 -29.20
N THR A 67 -16.84 44.87 -28.01
CA THR A 67 -17.44 46.20 -27.79
C THR A 67 -16.76 47.29 -28.61
N VAL A 68 -15.44 47.19 -28.81
CA VAL A 68 -14.66 48.09 -29.66
C VAL A 68 -14.98 47.85 -31.14
N LEU A 69 -15.01 46.59 -31.60
CA LEU A 69 -15.32 46.24 -32.98
C LEU A 69 -16.74 46.64 -33.41
N LEU A 70 -17.70 46.56 -32.50
CA LEU A 70 -19.10 46.95 -32.74
C LEU A 70 -19.35 48.46 -32.64
N GLY A 71 -18.33 49.28 -32.37
CA GLY A 71 -18.45 50.74 -32.26
C GLY A 71 -19.20 51.24 -31.02
N THR A 72 -19.58 50.34 -30.10
CA THR A 72 -20.30 50.67 -28.85
C THR A 72 -19.48 51.49 -27.85
N LEU A 73 -18.14 51.51 -27.97
CA LEU A 73 -17.25 52.30 -27.13
C LEU A 73 -16.36 53.19 -28.02
N GLU A 74 -16.61 54.50 -28.02
CA GLU A 74 -15.88 55.45 -28.89
C GLU A 74 -14.79 56.23 -28.13
N ALA A 75 -14.81 56.20 -26.79
CA ALA A 75 -13.85 56.91 -25.95
C ALA A 75 -12.47 56.20 -25.97
N PHE A 76 -11.59 56.64 -26.87
CA PHE A 76 -10.26 56.05 -27.08
C PHE A 76 -9.44 55.86 -25.78
N TYR A 77 -9.39 56.87 -24.91
CA TYR A 77 -8.68 56.77 -23.63
C TYR A 77 -9.28 55.74 -22.68
N LEU A 78 -10.61 55.56 -22.70
CA LEU A 78 -11.29 54.54 -21.89
C LEU A 78 -10.92 53.13 -22.37
N ILE A 79 -10.86 52.93 -23.69
CA ILE A 79 -10.41 51.65 -24.30
C ILE A 79 -9.01 51.31 -23.82
N LEU A 80 -8.07 52.26 -23.90
CA LEU A 80 -6.68 52.07 -23.47
C LEU A 80 -6.57 51.72 -21.98
N ILE A 81 -7.30 52.41 -21.12
CA ILE A 81 -7.31 52.15 -19.67
C ILE A 81 -7.81 50.74 -19.38
N VAL A 82 -8.92 50.34 -20.01
CA VAL A 82 -9.54 49.04 -19.76
C VAL A 82 -8.66 47.89 -20.26
N TYR A 83 -8.03 48.02 -21.44
CA TYR A 83 -7.04 47.06 -21.91
C TYR A 83 -5.80 47.01 -21.01
N GLY A 84 -5.29 48.16 -20.57
CA GLY A 84 -4.14 48.26 -19.69
C GLY A 84 -4.38 47.54 -18.36
N ILE A 85 -5.54 47.76 -17.73
CA ILE A 85 -5.93 47.07 -16.49
C ILE A 85 -6.03 45.56 -16.74
N ASN A 86 -6.66 45.12 -17.82
CA ASN A 86 -6.81 43.69 -18.11
C ASN A 86 -5.45 42.99 -18.36
N LEU A 87 -4.54 43.65 -19.09
CA LEU A 87 -3.17 43.16 -19.28
C LEU A 87 -2.41 43.07 -17.96
N LEU A 88 -2.51 44.07 -17.08
CA LEU A 88 -1.88 44.05 -15.76
C LEU A 88 -2.42 42.91 -14.89
N LEU A 89 -3.74 42.72 -14.86
CA LEU A 89 -4.39 41.63 -14.11
C LEU A 89 -3.96 40.25 -14.63
N THR A 90 -3.92 40.10 -15.96
CA THR A 90 -3.48 38.85 -16.61
C THR A 90 -2.01 38.56 -16.32
N GLY A 91 -1.14 39.56 -16.47
CA GLY A 91 0.29 39.43 -16.15
C GLY A 91 0.55 39.09 -14.68
N TYR A 92 -0.14 39.75 -13.76
CA TYR A 92 -0.06 39.46 -12.33
C TYR A 92 -0.57 38.05 -12.00
N GLY A 93 -1.69 37.64 -12.60
CA GLY A 93 -2.24 36.29 -12.46
C GLY A 93 -1.25 35.21 -12.90
N PHE A 94 -0.53 35.43 -14.01
CA PHE A 94 0.49 34.50 -14.50
C PHE A 94 1.69 34.39 -13.55
N ILE A 95 2.14 35.51 -12.97
CA ILE A 95 3.21 35.53 -11.94
C ILE A 95 2.78 34.72 -10.72
N LEU A 96 1.56 34.94 -10.22
CA LEU A 96 1.00 34.19 -9.09
C LEU A 96 0.88 32.70 -9.40
N PHE A 97 0.38 32.37 -10.59
CA PHE A 97 0.26 30.98 -11.05
C PHE A 97 1.62 30.28 -11.02
N ARG A 98 2.66 30.89 -11.61
CA ARG A 98 4.01 30.33 -11.63
C ARG A 98 4.57 30.10 -10.23
N LYS A 99 4.32 31.03 -9.30
CA LYS A 99 4.76 30.90 -7.90
C LYS A 99 4.06 29.75 -7.18
N VAL A 100 2.74 29.63 -7.32
CA VAL A 100 1.95 28.56 -6.70
C VAL A 100 2.28 27.20 -7.31
N ASN A 101 2.44 27.13 -8.63
CA ASN A 101 2.81 25.90 -9.33
C ASN A 101 4.21 25.40 -8.91
N LYS A 102 5.17 26.32 -8.70
CA LYS A 102 6.49 25.96 -8.16
C LYS A 102 6.37 25.35 -6.76
N GLN A 103 5.57 25.94 -5.88
CA GLN A 103 5.35 25.42 -4.53
C GLN A 103 4.66 24.05 -4.57
N TYR A 104 3.63 23.89 -5.40
CA TYR A 104 2.94 22.61 -5.60
C TYR A 104 3.91 21.51 -6.02
N ASN A 105 4.77 21.78 -7.00
CA ASN A 105 5.76 20.79 -7.46
C ASN A 105 6.82 20.46 -6.39
N LEU A 106 7.18 21.40 -5.52
CA LEU A 106 8.11 21.14 -4.42
C LEU A 106 7.50 20.22 -3.37
N VAL A 107 6.25 20.49 -2.95
CA VAL A 107 5.51 19.61 -2.02
C VAL A 107 5.31 18.23 -2.65
N LYS A 108 5.00 18.18 -3.96
CA LYS A 108 4.89 16.93 -4.70
C LYS A 108 6.18 16.12 -4.70
N ALA A 109 7.30 16.75 -5.01
CA ALA A 109 8.59 16.07 -5.02
C ALA A 109 9.00 15.56 -3.62
N SER A 110 8.67 16.32 -2.56
CA SER A 110 8.86 15.89 -1.17
C SER A 110 8.04 14.65 -0.84
N TRP A 111 6.74 14.67 -1.16
CA TRP A 111 5.84 13.54 -0.97
C TRP A 111 6.30 12.32 -1.78
N ASP A 112 6.63 12.50 -3.06
CA ASP A 112 7.09 11.41 -3.95
C ASP A 112 8.37 10.76 -3.40
N LYS A 113 9.27 11.55 -2.79
CA LYS A 113 10.48 11.03 -2.16
C LYS A 113 10.15 10.21 -0.92
N ALA A 114 9.35 10.75 -0.01
CA ALA A 114 8.97 10.05 1.22
C ALA A 114 8.15 8.78 0.93
N TYR A 115 7.25 8.85 -0.06
CA TYR A 115 6.45 7.70 -0.49
C TYR A 115 7.31 6.56 -1.06
N LYS A 116 8.37 6.87 -1.81
CA LYS A 116 9.33 5.85 -2.28
C LYS A 116 10.04 5.13 -1.13
N GLU A 117 10.35 5.82 -0.05
CA GLU A 117 10.96 5.22 1.14
C GLU A 117 9.96 4.27 1.82
N VAL A 118 8.70 4.68 1.96
CA VAL A 118 7.64 3.86 2.55
C VAL A 118 7.30 2.64 1.70
N LEU A 119 7.34 2.75 0.36
CA LEU A 119 7.14 1.63 -0.57
C LEU A 119 8.08 0.45 -0.30
N THR A 120 9.27 0.69 0.26
CA THR A 120 10.21 -0.39 0.60
C THR A 120 9.62 -1.39 1.59
N TYR A 121 8.77 -0.95 2.53
CA TYR A 121 8.11 -1.88 3.47
C TYR A 121 7.10 -2.80 2.77
N GLN A 122 6.40 -2.27 1.75
CA GLN A 122 5.51 -3.08 0.94
C GLN A 122 6.30 -4.08 0.08
N GLU A 123 7.44 -3.68 -0.47
CA GLU A 123 8.34 -4.58 -1.20
C GLU A 123 8.89 -5.70 -0.31
N GLU A 124 9.31 -5.38 0.93
CA GLU A 124 9.77 -6.38 1.89
C GLU A 124 8.63 -7.34 2.31
N ALA A 125 7.42 -6.84 2.52
CA ALA A 125 6.24 -7.68 2.76
C ALA A 125 6.00 -8.64 1.58
N ASN A 126 6.10 -8.15 0.34
CA ASN A 126 5.93 -8.97 -0.87
C ASN A 126 7.00 -10.07 -1.01
N LYS A 127 8.25 -9.81 -0.60
CA LYS A 127 9.29 -10.85 -0.54
C LYS A 127 8.94 -11.93 0.48
N LEU A 128 8.44 -11.52 1.65
CA LEU A 128 8.01 -12.46 2.69
C LEU A 128 6.79 -13.27 2.28
N TYR A 129 5.84 -12.68 1.53
CA TYR A 129 4.70 -13.42 0.97
C TYR A 129 5.14 -14.57 0.07
N LYS A 130 6.16 -14.38 -0.77
CA LYS A 130 6.72 -15.46 -1.62
C LYS A 130 7.34 -16.61 -0.81
N LEU A 131 7.92 -16.29 0.35
CA LEU A 131 8.45 -17.32 1.26
C LEU A 131 7.29 -18.02 1.99
N ALA A 132 6.30 -17.26 2.44
CA ALA A 132 5.13 -17.79 3.12
C ALA A 132 4.33 -18.71 2.21
N GLU A 133 4.19 -18.39 0.92
CA GLU A 133 3.57 -19.25 -0.09
C GLU A 133 4.17 -20.66 -0.11
N LYS A 134 5.51 -20.78 -0.16
CA LYS A 134 6.18 -22.09 -0.14
C LYS A 134 5.92 -22.85 1.16
N GLU A 135 5.94 -22.15 2.28
CA GLU A 135 5.64 -22.74 3.58
C GLU A 135 4.16 -23.16 3.68
N VAL A 136 3.22 -22.46 3.04
CA VAL A 136 1.81 -22.89 2.94
C VAL A 136 1.71 -24.26 2.30
N TYR A 137 2.33 -24.48 1.14
CA TYR A 137 2.27 -25.79 0.47
C TYR A 137 2.85 -26.91 1.34
N LYS A 138 3.95 -26.64 2.04
CA LYS A 138 4.59 -27.56 2.99
C LYS A 138 3.71 -27.87 4.20
N VAL A 139 3.04 -26.87 4.77
CA VAL A 139 2.10 -27.05 5.89
C VAL A 139 0.90 -27.87 5.44
N MET A 140 0.35 -27.58 4.25
CA MET A 140 -0.74 -28.35 3.68
C MET A 140 -0.35 -29.80 3.45
N ALA A 141 0.81 -30.06 2.84
CA ALA A 141 1.33 -31.40 2.62
C ALA A 141 1.53 -32.18 3.93
N LYS A 142 2.19 -31.55 4.92
CA LYS A 142 2.40 -32.14 6.26
C LYS A 142 1.10 -32.44 6.99
N THR A 143 0.09 -31.59 6.82
CA THR A 143 -1.19 -31.74 7.51
C THR A 143 -2.09 -32.79 6.85
N LEU A 144 -2.10 -32.85 5.51
CA LEU A 144 -2.94 -33.80 4.78
C LEU A 144 -2.42 -35.23 4.86
N TYR A 145 -1.10 -35.41 4.89
CA TYR A 145 -0.41 -36.71 4.83
C TYR A 145 0.42 -37.01 6.09
N HIS A 146 -0.03 -36.51 7.24
CA HIS A 146 0.69 -36.62 8.50
C HIS A 146 1.00 -38.07 8.89
N GLU A 147 0.01 -38.97 8.77
CA GLU A 147 0.14 -40.38 9.17
C GLU A 147 1.13 -41.15 8.30
N GLU A 148 1.16 -40.88 6.99
CA GLU A 148 2.11 -41.48 6.06
C GLU A 148 3.53 -40.96 6.32
N LEU A 149 3.66 -39.66 6.58
CA LEU A 149 4.93 -39.03 6.91
C LEU A 149 5.50 -39.56 8.24
N GLU A 150 4.66 -39.84 9.24
CA GLU A 150 5.12 -40.44 10.51
C GLU A 150 5.70 -41.84 10.30
N LYS A 151 5.08 -42.67 9.46
CA LYS A 151 5.58 -44.02 9.13
C LYS A 151 6.94 -44.02 8.43
N LEU A 152 7.27 -42.91 7.75
CA LEU A 152 8.54 -42.74 7.04
C LEU A 152 9.60 -42.00 7.86
N SER A 153 9.28 -41.56 9.09
CA SER A 153 10.15 -40.71 9.91
C SER A 153 11.52 -41.32 10.24
N GLU A 154 11.63 -42.65 10.29
CA GLU A 154 12.89 -43.36 10.54
C GLU A 154 13.87 -43.33 9.34
N ASN A 155 13.37 -43.02 8.13
CA ASN A 155 14.18 -42.93 6.93
C ASN A 155 14.05 -41.52 6.31
N ASN A 156 15.00 -40.66 6.65
CA ASN A 156 15.00 -39.25 6.26
C ASN A 156 14.96 -39.04 4.73
N ASP A 157 15.63 -39.90 3.95
CA ASP A 157 15.66 -39.76 2.49
C ASP A 157 14.27 -40.03 1.90
N LYS A 158 13.63 -41.13 2.31
CA LYS A 158 12.26 -41.47 1.87
C LYS A 158 11.22 -40.47 2.37
N TYR A 159 11.40 -39.95 3.59
CA TYR A 159 10.56 -38.91 4.15
C TYR A 159 10.60 -37.64 3.29
N ASN A 160 11.80 -37.17 2.94
CA ASN A 160 11.97 -35.94 2.16
C ASN A 160 11.48 -36.11 0.73
N GLU A 161 11.74 -37.26 0.11
CA GLU A 161 11.23 -37.58 -1.24
C GLU A 161 9.70 -37.53 -1.28
N PHE A 162 9.05 -38.23 -0.36
CA PHE A 162 7.58 -38.24 -0.26
C PHE A 162 7.02 -36.85 0.05
N LEU A 163 7.63 -36.11 0.98
CA LEU A 163 7.20 -34.76 1.33
C LEU A 163 7.28 -33.80 0.13
N ASN A 164 8.35 -33.87 -0.66
CA ASN A 164 8.51 -33.02 -1.84
C ASN A 164 7.46 -33.33 -2.91
N GLU A 165 7.14 -34.61 -3.13
CA GLU A 165 6.03 -35.00 -4.01
C GLU A 165 4.70 -34.39 -3.54
N LYS A 166 4.40 -34.49 -2.24
CA LYS A 166 3.14 -33.96 -1.68
C LYS A 166 3.08 -32.44 -1.63
N ILE A 167 4.22 -31.75 -1.59
CA ILE A 167 4.28 -30.29 -1.76
C ILE A 167 3.84 -29.89 -3.17
N LEU A 168 4.32 -30.60 -4.20
CA LEU A 168 3.91 -30.33 -5.59
C LEU A 168 2.42 -30.59 -5.81
N GLU A 169 1.88 -31.65 -5.19
CA GLU A 169 0.42 -31.89 -5.21
C GLU A 169 -0.37 -30.77 -4.53
N ALA A 170 0.13 -30.23 -3.42
CA ALA A 170 -0.52 -29.12 -2.71
C ALA A 170 -0.48 -27.83 -3.56
N GLU A 171 0.62 -27.57 -4.25
CA GLU A 171 0.74 -26.44 -5.19
C GLU A 171 -0.27 -26.52 -6.33
N GLU A 172 -0.41 -27.68 -6.99
CA GLU A 172 -1.39 -27.85 -8.08
C GLU A 172 -2.83 -27.72 -7.57
N LYS A 173 -3.16 -28.23 -6.37
CA LYS A 173 -4.48 -28.02 -5.76
C LYS A 173 -4.80 -26.54 -5.52
N VAL A 174 -3.84 -25.79 -4.98
CA VAL A 174 -4.02 -24.35 -4.75
C VAL A 174 -4.21 -23.62 -6.08
N LYS A 175 -3.50 -24.02 -7.12
CA LYS A 175 -3.61 -23.46 -8.46
C LYS A 175 -4.91 -23.82 -9.17
N GLU A 176 -5.47 -24.99 -8.91
CA GLU A 176 -6.81 -25.34 -9.38
C GLU A 176 -7.89 -24.44 -8.74
N GLU A 177 -7.77 -24.17 -7.43
CA GLU A 177 -8.72 -23.33 -6.69
C GLU A 177 -8.57 -21.82 -7.00
N LEU A 178 -7.34 -21.31 -7.02
CA LEU A 178 -7.07 -19.87 -7.21
C LEU A 178 -6.88 -19.45 -8.68
N GLY A 179 -6.77 -20.41 -9.60
CA GLY A 179 -6.49 -20.18 -11.01
C GLY A 179 -5.00 -19.97 -11.34
N ARG A 180 -4.67 -19.69 -12.61
CA ARG A 180 -3.27 -19.71 -13.10
C ARG A 180 -2.43 -18.44 -12.85
N ASN A 181 -2.99 -17.40 -12.21
CA ASN A 181 -2.33 -16.10 -12.03
C ASN A 181 -2.57 -15.49 -10.64
N TYR A 182 -2.58 -16.31 -9.59
CA TYR A 182 -2.73 -15.79 -8.23
C TYR A 182 -1.45 -15.09 -7.75
N SER A 183 -1.61 -14.19 -6.79
CA SER A 183 -0.49 -13.60 -6.06
C SER A 183 -0.10 -14.48 -4.86
N SER A 184 1.14 -14.40 -4.39
CA SER A 184 1.58 -15.08 -3.17
C SER A 184 0.75 -14.69 -1.93
N GLU A 185 0.24 -13.46 -1.89
CA GLU A 185 -0.69 -13.01 -0.86
C GLU A 185 -2.00 -13.82 -0.89
N ALA A 186 -2.56 -14.06 -2.08
CA ALA A 186 -3.78 -14.85 -2.24
C ALA A 186 -3.60 -16.29 -1.73
N VAL A 187 -2.41 -16.89 -1.87
CA VAL A 187 -2.11 -18.21 -1.30
C VAL A 187 -2.13 -18.19 0.23
N VAL A 188 -1.55 -17.16 0.83
CA VAL A 188 -1.56 -17.01 2.29
C VAL A 188 -2.97 -16.74 2.83
N SER A 189 -3.79 -15.97 2.11
CA SER A 189 -5.21 -15.79 2.45
C SER A 189 -6.01 -17.08 2.31
N TYR A 190 -5.80 -17.82 1.22
CA TYR A 190 -6.44 -19.13 0.99
C TYR A 190 -6.09 -20.12 2.10
N TYR A 191 -4.86 -20.11 2.60
CA TYR A 191 -4.46 -20.96 3.73
C TYR A 191 -5.34 -20.74 4.97
N GLU A 192 -5.80 -19.52 5.24
CA GLU A 192 -6.71 -19.25 6.36
C GLU A 192 -8.08 -19.90 6.14
N GLU A 193 -8.63 -19.79 4.93
CA GLU A 193 -9.90 -20.41 4.54
C GLU A 193 -9.80 -21.94 4.59
N TRP A 194 -8.75 -22.50 4.01
CA TRP A 194 -8.44 -23.92 4.04
C TRP A 194 -8.28 -24.42 5.48
N GLY A 195 -7.49 -23.73 6.30
CA GLY A 195 -7.26 -24.08 7.71
C GLY A 195 -8.54 -24.12 8.52
N ASN A 196 -9.45 -23.16 8.30
CA ASN A 196 -10.78 -23.15 8.91
C ASN A 196 -11.64 -24.34 8.44
N SER A 197 -11.59 -24.69 7.15
CA SER A 197 -12.39 -25.79 6.60
C SER A 197 -12.05 -27.16 7.19
N ILE A 198 -10.77 -27.40 7.53
CA ILE A 198 -10.31 -28.70 8.06
C ILE A 198 -10.35 -28.79 9.59
N THR A 199 -10.51 -27.67 10.28
CA THR A 199 -10.54 -27.62 11.75
C THR A 199 -11.96 -27.58 12.33
N MET A 200 -13.00 -27.25 11.54
CA MET A 200 -14.45 -27.40 11.83
C MET A 200 -14.98 -26.92 13.21
N ASP A 201 -14.25 -26.09 13.95
CA ASP A 201 -14.72 -25.38 15.15
C ASP A 201 -14.30 -23.91 15.04
N GLY A 202 -15.07 -23.01 15.68
CA GLY A 202 -14.89 -21.55 15.66
C GLY A 202 -13.47 -21.05 16.01
N PRO A 203 -13.25 -19.71 16.00
CA PRO A 203 -11.96 -19.06 15.69
C PRO A 203 -10.76 -19.92 16.11
N SER A 204 -10.13 -20.53 15.11
CA SER A 204 -9.34 -21.75 15.25
C SER A 204 -8.34 -21.70 16.41
N TYR A 205 -8.08 -22.84 17.03
CA TYR A 205 -7.00 -23.00 18.04
C TYR A 205 -5.65 -22.40 17.56
N ASP A 206 -5.45 -22.34 16.23
CA ASP A 206 -4.31 -21.72 15.56
C ASP A 206 -4.31 -20.18 15.65
N TYR A 207 -5.48 -19.53 15.69
CA TYR A 207 -5.60 -18.09 15.98
C TYR A 207 -5.14 -17.75 17.40
N LEU A 208 -5.48 -18.58 18.39
CA LEU A 208 -5.01 -18.39 19.77
C LEU A 208 -3.51 -18.66 19.91
N GLU A 209 -2.96 -19.62 19.17
CA GLU A 209 -1.53 -19.92 19.17
C GLU A 209 -0.73 -18.84 18.42
N ALA A 210 -1.19 -18.38 17.26
CA ALA A 210 -0.64 -17.22 16.55
C ALA A 210 -0.72 -15.95 17.39
N ARG A 211 -1.81 -15.74 18.13
CA ARG A 211 -1.98 -14.60 19.05
C ARG A 211 -1.06 -14.71 20.28
N ARG A 212 -0.90 -15.89 20.87
CA ARG A 212 0.08 -16.13 21.96
C ARG A 212 1.51 -15.93 21.47
N ARG A 213 1.84 -16.40 20.27
CA ARG A 213 3.17 -16.24 19.67
C ARG A 213 3.44 -14.79 19.27
N LYS A 214 2.42 -14.07 18.77
CA LYS A 214 2.46 -12.61 18.57
C LYS A 214 2.71 -11.88 19.89
N ALA A 215 2.01 -12.23 20.96
CA ALA A 215 2.24 -11.66 22.29
C ALA A 215 3.66 -11.95 22.81
N MET A 216 4.15 -13.19 22.66
CA MET A 216 5.50 -13.60 23.09
C MET A 216 6.62 -12.94 22.28
N LEU A 217 6.45 -12.78 20.97
CA LEU A 217 7.40 -12.09 20.10
C LEU A 217 7.36 -10.57 20.32
N SER A 218 6.20 -10.02 20.69
CA SER A 218 6.07 -8.61 21.08
C SER A 218 6.74 -8.35 22.42
N SER A 219 6.60 -9.24 23.41
CA SER A 219 7.25 -9.10 24.73
C SER A 219 8.77 -9.28 24.67
N LYS A 220 9.25 -10.18 23.80
CA LYS A 220 10.69 -10.42 23.63
C LYS A 220 11.44 -9.24 23.00
N ASN A 221 10.75 -8.39 22.23
CA ASN A 221 11.32 -7.13 21.73
C ASN A 221 11.39 -6.04 22.81
N ILE A 222 10.54 -6.09 23.84
CA ILE A 222 10.58 -5.16 24.97
C ILE A 222 11.76 -5.46 25.91
N ASP A 223 12.17 -6.73 26.01
CA ASP A 223 13.31 -7.16 26.84
C ASP A 223 14.69 -6.85 26.22
N ILE A 224 14.76 -6.50 24.94
CA ILE A 224 16.01 -6.10 24.28
C ILE A 224 16.24 -4.59 24.49
N ASP A 225 15.18 -3.78 24.47
CA ASP A 225 15.28 -2.34 24.75
C ASP A 225 15.42 -2.04 26.26
N SER A 226 14.91 -2.89 27.16
CA SER A 226 15.05 -2.70 28.61
C SER A 226 16.40 -3.14 29.20
N LYS A 227 17.27 -3.77 28.39
CA LYS A 227 18.64 -4.14 28.78
C LYS A 227 19.73 -3.25 28.17
N GLY A 228 19.34 -2.22 27.42
CA GLY A 228 20.26 -1.22 26.84
C GLY A 228 20.39 0.08 27.65
N GLU A 229 19.55 0.30 28.67
CA GLU A 229 19.65 1.42 29.60
C GLU A 229 19.90 0.89 31.01
N ASN A 230 21.14 0.47 31.27
CA ASN A 230 21.82 0.53 32.57
C ASN A 230 23.19 -0.12 32.39
N ASP A 231 24.13 0.67 31.89
CA ASP A 231 25.55 0.66 32.30
C ASP A 231 26.17 2.03 31.94
#